data_AF-A0A7H8QSB7-F1
#
_entry.id   AF-A0A7H8QSB7-F1
#
_cell.length_a   1.000
_cell.length_b   1.000
_cell.length_c   1.000
_cell.angle_alpha   90.00
_cell.angle_beta   90.00
_cell.angle_gamma   90.00
#
_symmetry.space_group_name_H-M   'P 1'
#
loop_
_entity.id
_entity.type
_entity.pdbx_description
1 polymer ?
#
loop_
_entity_poly.entity_id
_entity_poly.type
_entity_poly.pdbx_seq_one_letter_code
_entity_poly.pdbx_strand_id
1 'polypeptide(L)'
;MPIPEPLERRKHRDALRALMNHVARLDDPEHGFDSDQWKMHNIKILPMDLDRKSGNAPIFFTPSPTSVLLNPDADVGDRPFVGMTKHKYPEYLAMFAYHIKGPSYPHVKAVIYNNLNGADGRILRGEAMIALELSGAQLRLSSFMGHMIAPVLLFSFMGPQHARLIEAYFDGTSLVMRPTNLFDFRTKDEAVLKTFAQWHFGGPKGDTTALL
;
A
#
# COMPACT_ATOMS: atom_id res chain seq x y z
N MET A 1 24.90 22.87 -9.59
CA MET A 1 24.37 23.14 -8.23
C MET A 1 23.14 22.27 -8.02
N PRO A 2 22.96 21.60 -6.87
CA PRO A 2 21.71 20.91 -6.58
C PRO A 2 20.57 21.93 -6.55
N ILE A 3 19.48 21.63 -7.24
CA ILE A 3 18.29 22.49 -7.26
C ILE A 3 17.72 22.50 -5.83
N PRO A 4 17.52 23.68 -5.21
CA PRO A 4 16.93 23.75 -3.88
C PRO A 4 15.53 23.14 -3.86
N GLU A 5 15.23 22.32 -2.85
CA GLU A 5 13.88 21.76 -2.67
C GLU A 5 12.86 22.90 -2.50
N PRO A 6 11.76 22.92 -3.30
CA PRO A 6 10.70 23.92 -3.16
C PRO A 6 10.13 23.95 -1.73
N LEU A 7 9.81 25.15 -1.23
CA LEU A 7 9.31 25.33 0.13
C LEU A 7 8.05 24.50 0.42
N GLU A 8 7.11 24.45 -0.53
CA GLU A 8 5.86 23.70 -0.39
C GLU A 8 6.10 22.20 -0.29
N ARG A 9 7.05 21.67 -1.07
CA ARG A 9 7.46 20.26 -0.96
C ARG A 9 8.06 19.97 0.41
N ARG A 10 8.92 20.85 0.92
CA ARG A 10 9.52 20.69 2.25
C ARG A 10 8.44 20.63 3.33
N LYS A 11 7.52 21.62 3.36
CA LYS A 11 6.38 21.65 4.28
C LYS A 11 5.55 20.36 4.20
N HIS A 12 5.27 19.90 2.98
CA HIS A 12 4.52 18.68 2.74
C HIS A 12 5.20 17.44 3.35
N ARG A 13 6.52 17.29 3.17
CA ARG A 13 7.26 16.17 3.80
C ARG A 13 7.35 16.29 5.31
N ASP A 14 7.46 17.50 5.84
CA ASP A 14 7.50 17.73 7.29
C ASP A 14 6.15 17.37 7.92
N ALA A 15 5.03 17.70 7.25
CA ALA A 15 3.69 17.29 7.65
C ALA A 15 3.52 15.75 7.61
N LEU A 16 3.98 15.10 6.53
CA LEU A 16 3.98 13.64 6.43
C LEU A 16 4.78 12.98 7.55
N ARG A 17 5.97 13.52 7.86
CA ARG A 17 6.81 13.03 8.96
C ARG A 17 6.14 13.25 10.32
N ALA A 18 5.48 14.39 10.54
CA ALA A 18 4.74 14.66 11.76
C ALA A 18 3.59 13.65 11.94
N LEU A 19 2.85 13.36 10.87
CA LEU A 19 1.78 12.35 10.87
C LEU A 19 2.33 10.94 11.16
N MET A 20 3.41 10.54 10.49
CA MET A 20 4.09 9.26 10.76
C MET A 20 4.49 9.12 12.23
N ASN A 21 5.08 10.16 12.82
CA ASN A 21 5.45 10.17 14.23
C ASN A 21 4.23 10.12 15.17
N HIS A 22 3.11 10.74 14.77
CA HIS A 22 1.85 10.70 15.52
C HIS A 22 1.26 9.29 15.54
N VAL A 23 1.09 8.68 14.37
CA VAL A 23 0.55 7.31 14.24
C VAL A 23 1.43 6.29 14.97
N ALA A 24 2.76 6.47 14.92
CA ALA A 24 3.71 5.62 15.63
C ALA A 24 3.51 5.61 17.16
N ARG A 25 2.89 6.65 17.74
CA ARG A 25 2.62 6.75 19.19
C ARG A 25 1.21 6.33 19.59
N LEU A 26 0.35 6.00 18.63
CA LEU A 26 -0.99 5.51 18.95
C LEU A 26 -0.90 4.10 19.53
N ASP A 27 -1.61 3.86 20.62
CA ASP A 27 -1.86 2.52 21.14
C ASP A 27 -2.75 1.78 20.14
N ASP A 28 -2.33 0.59 19.69
CA ASP A 28 -3.07 -0.20 18.71
C ASP A 28 -4.11 -1.07 19.42
N PRO A 29 -5.42 -0.82 19.26
CA PRO A 29 -6.42 -1.81 19.67
C PRO A 29 -6.22 -3.08 18.83
N GLU A 30 -6.39 -4.27 19.44
CA GLU A 30 -6.17 -5.59 18.80
C GLU A 30 -6.90 -5.81 17.45
N HIS A 31 -7.81 -4.92 17.05
CA HIS A 31 -8.68 -5.04 15.88
C HIS A 31 -8.53 -3.86 14.89
N GLY A 32 -7.48 -3.04 15.02
CA GLY A 32 -7.29 -1.81 14.24
C GLY A 32 -8.34 -0.74 14.54
N PHE A 33 -8.27 0.38 13.82
CA PHE A 33 -9.21 1.49 13.98
C PHE A 33 -10.25 1.52 12.86
N ASP A 34 -11.47 1.92 13.21
CA ASP A 34 -12.52 2.22 12.24
C ASP A 34 -12.34 3.60 11.59
N SER A 35 -13.25 3.94 10.67
CA SER A 35 -13.19 5.20 9.90
C SER A 35 -13.25 6.45 10.78
N ASP A 36 -14.08 6.46 11.83
CA ASP A 36 -14.26 7.64 12.67
C ASP A 36 -13.05 7.85 13.57
N GLN A 37 -12.52 6.77 14.14
CA GLN A 37 -11.28 6.79 14.91
C GLN A 37 -10.09 7.25 14.05
N TRP A 38 -9.95 6.74 12.82
CA TRP A 38 -8.86 7.13 11.93
C TRP A 38 -8.96 8.59 11.48
N LYS A 39 -10.19 9.08 11.28
CA LYS A 39 -10.43 10.47 10.92
C LYS A 39 -9.94 11.44 11.99
N MET A 40 -10.01 11.07 13.28
CA MET A 40 -9.44 11.86 14.40
C MET A 40 -7.91 11.97 14.34
N HIS A 41 -7.25 11.11 13.56
CA HIS A 41 -5.80 11.05 13.40
C HIS A 41 -5.33 11.46 12.01
N ASN A 42 -6.16 12.20 11.26
CA ASN A 42 -5.89 12.62 9.89
C ASN A 42 -5.62 11.43 8.95
N ILE A 43 -6.31 10.31 9.16
CA ILE A 43 -6.34 9.20 8.22
C ILE A 43 -7.76 9.08 7.66
N LYS A 44 -7.89 9.16 6.34
CA LYS A 44 -9.18 9.06 5.65
C LYS A 44 -9.28 7.67 5.03
N ILE A 45 -10.33 6.92 5.37
CA ILE A 45 -10.63 5.66 4.71
C ILE A 45 -11.68 5.91 3.64
N LEU A 46 -11.34 5.60 2.38
CA LEU A 46 -12.27 5.68 1.26
C LEU A 46 -12.35 4.32 0.56
N PRO A 47 -13.50 3.90 0.03
CA PRO A 47 -13.58 2.62 -0.66
C PRO A 47 -12.70 2.60 -1.92
N MET A 48 -12.16 1.42 -2.23
CA MET A 48 -11.51 1.13 -3.50
C MET A 48 -12.17 -0.08 -4.16
N ASP A 49 -12.54 0.09 -5.42
CA ASP A 49 -13.09 -0.96 -6.26
C ASP A 49 -12.13 -1.19 -7.42
N LEU A 50 -11.75 -2.46 -7.67
CA LEU A 50 -10.79 -2.79 -8.72
C LEU A 50 -11.43 -2.75 -10.12
N ASP A 51 -12.76 -2.62 -10.23
CA ASP A 51 -13.42 -2.34 -11.51
C ASP A 51 -13.04 -0.94 -12.00
N ARG A 52 -12.45 -0.89 -13.20
CA ARG A 52 -12.02 0.34 -13.87
C ARG A 52 -13.17 1.30 -14.19
N LYS A 53 -14.41 0.81 -14.24
CA LYS A 53 -15.62 1.64 -14.49
C LYS A 53 -16.21 2.22 -13.20
N SER A 54 -15.77 1.74 -12.04
CA SER A 54 -16.25 2.22 -10.76
C SER A 54 -15.76 3.65 -10.51
N GLY A 55 -16.61 4.48 -9.91
CA GLY A 55 -16.20 5.80 -9.40
C GLY A 55 -15.10 5.71 -8.32
N ASN A 56 -14.90 4.51 -7.76
CA ASN A 56 -13.90 4.20 -6.74
C ASN A 56 -12.69 3.43 -7.31
N ALA A 57 -12.45 3.47 -8.62
CA ALA A 57 -11.27 2.85 -9.22
C ALA A 57 -9.95 3.39 -8.61
N PRO A 58 -8.84 2.63 -8.65
CA PRO A 58 -7.54 3.11 -8.21
C PRO A 58 -7.13 4.36 -9.01
N ILE A 59 -6.50 5.33 -8.37
CA ILE A 59 -6.10 6.62 -8.97
C ILE A 59 -4.69 6.53 -9.55
N PHE A 60 -3.80 5.80 -8.88
CA PHE A 60 -2.35 5.83 -9.12
C PHE A 60 -1.80 4.53 -9.71
N PHE A 61 -2.59 3.46 -9.76
CA PHE A 61 -2.14 2.17 -10.26
C PHE A 61 -3.06 1.61 -11.35
N THR A 62 -2.50 0.86 -12.29
CA THR A 62 -3.25 0.11 -13.31
C THR A 62 -2.93 -1.37 -13.20
N PRO A 63 -3.88 -2.28 -13.48
CA PRO A 63 -3.57 -3.69 -13.54
C PRO A 63 -2.90 -4.04 -14.88
N SER A 64 -1.97 -4.99 -14.85
CA SER A 64 -1.39 -5.62 -16.03
C SER A 64 -2.46 -6.37 -16.83
N PRO A 65 -2.37 -6.44 -18.17
CA PRO A 65 -3.21 -7.31 -18.97
C PRO A 65 -3.09 -8.78 -18.51
N THR A 66 -4.21 -9.51 -18.48
CA THR A 66 -4.23 -10.93 -18.08
C THR A 66 -3.36 -11.79 -18.99
N SER A 67 -3.23 -11.42 -20.27
CA SER A 67 -2.43 -12.13 -21.27
C SER A 67 -0.94 -12.20 -20.96
N VAL A 68 -0.44 -11.35 -20.05
CA VAL A 68 0.98 -11.29 -19.66
C VAL A 68 1.25 -12.16 -18.42
N LEU A 69 0.20 -12.67 -17.77
CA LEU A 69 0.36 -13.50 -16.57
C LEU A 69 0.59 -14.96 -16.94
N LEU A 70 1.58 -15.57 -16.30
CA LEU A 70 1.78 -17.02 -16.34
C LEU A 70 0.60 -17.73 -15.68
N ASN A 71 0.33 -18.95 -16.12
CA ASN A 71 -0.69 -19.78 -15.48
C ASN A 71 -0.27 -20.06 -14.03
N PRO A 72 -1.09 -19.73 -13.01
CA PRO A 72 -0.79 -20.06 -11.61
C PRO A 72 -0.65 -21.56 -11.37
N ASP A 73 -1.19 -22.41 -12.25
CA ASP A 73 -1.05 -23.87 -12.24
C ASP A 73 0.12 -24.38 -13.08
N ALA A 74 0.98 -23.50 -13.60
CA ALA A 74 2.24 -23.95 -14.15
C ALA A 74 2.97 -24.74 -13.05
N ASP A 75 3.56 -25.87 -13.43
CA ASP A 75 4.37 -26.72 -12.55
C ASP A 75 5.58 -25.89 -12.06
N VAL A 76 5.36 -25.14 -10.99
CA VAL A 76 6.42 -24.61 -10.17
C VAL A 76 6.99 -25.86 -9.54
N GLY A 77 8.10 -26.36 -10.11
CA GLY A 77 8.72 -27.63 -9.75
C GLY A 77 9.01 -27.74 -8.25
N ASP A 78 9.79 -28.75 -7.84
CA ASP A 78 9.99 -29.05 -6.41
C ASP A 78 10.13 -27.79 -5.54
N ARG A 79 9.38 -27.75 -4.44
CA ARG A 79 9.42 -26.67 -3.43
C ARG A 79 10.34 -27.09 -2.29
N PRO A 80 11.68 -27.13 -2.47
CA PRO A 80 12.61 -27.66 -1.45
C PRO A 80 12.69 -26.78 -0.21
N PHE A 81 12.10 -25.58 -0.26
CA PHE A 81 12.19 -24.57 0.79
C PHE A 81 10.89 -24.51 1.61
N VAL A 82 10.72 -25.47 2.51
CA VAL A 82 9.61 -25.53 3.48
C VAL A 82 10.16 -25.27 4.89
N GLY A 83 9.41 -24.55 5.73
CA GLY A 83 9.79 -24.34 7.14
C GLY A 83 10.95 -23.35 7.37
N MET A 84 11.21 -22.41 6.43
CA MET A 84 12.25 -21.39 6.60
C MET A 84 11.92 -20.32 7.66
N THR A 85 10.72 -20.35 8.23
CA THR A 85 10.22 -19.34 9.15
C THR A 85 10.44 -19.81 10.59
N LYS A 86 11.55 -19.37 11.19
CA LYS A 86 12.01 -19.84 12.52
C LYS A 86 11.65 -18.93 13.70
N HIS A 87 10.95 -17.81 13.48
CA HIS A 87 10.82 -16.72 14.46
C HIS A 87 9.36 -16.29 14.67
N LYS A 88 9.07 -15.74 15.87
CA LYS A 88 7.87 -14.92 16.14
C LYS A 88 7.97 -13.66 15.27
N TYR A 89 7.04 -13.49 14.35
CA TYR A 89 6.97 -12.30 13.50
C TYR A 89 6.70 -11.05 14.34
N PRO A 90 7.15 -9.85 13.91
CA PRO A 90 6.65 -8.60 14.46
C PRO A 90 5.14 -8.49 14.23
N GLU A 91 4.45 -7.62 14.97
CA GLU A 91 3.01 -7.36 14.83
C GLU A 91 2.62 -7.06 13.36
N TYR A 92 3.52 -6.41 12.62
CA TYR A 92 3.44 -6.19 11.19
C TYR A 92 4.83 -6.07 10.54
N LEU A 93 4.96 -6.46 9.26
CA LEU A 93 6.19 -6.29 8.49
C LEU A 93 5.93 -6.10 6.99
N ALA A 94 6.79 -5.33 6.31
CA ALA A 94 6.86 -5.31 4.86
C ALA A 94 7.85 -6.38 4.38
N MET A 95 7.33 -7.49 3.85
CA MET A 95 8.17 -8.61 3.40
C MET A 95 8.97 -8.25 2.16
N PHE A 96 8.34 -7.50 1.25
CA PHE A 96 9.01 -6.96 0.07
C PHE A 96 8.46 -5.58 -0.26
N ALA A 97 9.33 -4.66 -0.67
CA ALA A 97 8.96 -3.37 -1.23
C ALA A 97 9.75 -3.13 -2.51
N TYR A 98 9.07 -2.69 -3.57
CA TYR A 98 9.68 -2.50 -4.88
C TYR A 98 9.30 -1.13 -5.44
N HIS A 99 10.30 -0.41 -5.96
CA HIS A 99 10.06 0.73 -6.83
C HIS A 99 9.55 0.24 -8.19
N ILE A 100 8.61 0.98 -8.77
CA ILE A 100 8.23 0.75 -10.16
C ILE A 100 9.34 1.31 -11.07
N LYS A 101 9.80 0.52 -12.04
CA LYS A 101 10.86 0.94 -12.98
C LYS A 101 10.43 2.16 -13.79
N GLY A 102 11.28 3.17 -13.85
CA GLY A 102 11.10 4.37 -14.66
C GLY A 102 11.58 5.63 -13.91
N PRO A 103 12.17 6.62 -14.59
CA PRO A 103 12.84 7.75 -13.92
C PRO A 103 11.89 8.71 -13.20
N SER A 104 10.58 8.64 -13.44
CA SER A 104 9.60 9.67 -13.02
C SER A 104 8.37 9.13 -12.28
N TYR A 105 8.45 7.92 -11.71
CA TYR A 105 7.34 7.31 -10.99
C TYR A 105 7.68 7.17 -9.50
N PRO A 106 7.15 8.03 -8.62
CA PRO A 106 7.36 7.90 -7.18
C PRO A 106 6.57 6.74 -6.56
N HIS A 107 5.83 5.97 -7.37
CA HIS A 107 5.01 4.84 -6.98
C HIS A 107 5.81 3.69 -6.36
N VAL A 108 5.24 3.10 -5.30
CA VAL A 108 5.80 1.95 -4.59
C VAL A 108 4.75 0.87 -4.48
N LYS A 109 5.18 -0.39 -4.56
CA LYS A 109 4.35 -1.54 -4.18
C LYS A 109 5.01 -2.27 -3.04
N ALA A 110 4.21 -2.76 -2.10
CA ALA A 110 4.72 -3.56 -0.98
C ALA A 110 3.80 -4.74 -0.68
N VAL A 111 4.40 -5.89 -0.37
CA VAL A 111 3.71 -7.06 0.18
C VAL A 111 3.97 -7.06 1.68
N ILE A 112 2.89 -7.01 2.46
CA ILE A 112 2.97 -6.84 3.91
C ILE A 112 2.16 -7.92 4.63
N TYR A 113 2.60 -8.27 5.83
CA TYR A 113 1.91 -9.20 6.71
C TYR A 113 1.57 -8.49 8.01
N ASN A 114 0.34 -8.69 8.48
CA ASN A 114 -0.11 -8.26 9.80
C ASN A 114 -0.54 -9.48 10.60
N ASN A 115 -0.15 -9.56 11.87
CA ASN A 115 -0.48 -10.66 12.75
C ASN A 115 -1.82 -10.47 13.49
N LEU A 116 -2.72 -9.64 12.92
CA LEU A 116 -4.04 -9.33 13.47
C LEU A 116 -5.13 -9.84 12.54
N ASN A 117 -6.37 -9.91 13.05
CA ASN A 117 -7.52 -10.23 12.23
C ASN A 117 -8.01 -8.98 11.47
N GLY A 118 -8.17 -9.11 10.15
CA GLY A 118 -8.73 -8.08 9.30
C GLY A 118 -10.25 -8.01 9.37
N ALA A 119 -10.79 -6.81 9.19
CA ALA A 119 -12.21 -6.57 8.95
C ALA A 119 -12.41 -5.51 7.87
N ASP A 120 -13.48 -5.64 7.10
CA ASP A 120 -13.89 -4.61 6.13
C ASP A 120 -14.21 -3.29 6.84
N GLY A 121 -13.93 -2.17 6.17
CA GLY A 121 -14.13 -0.84 6.72
C GLY A 121 -13.13 -0.41 7.82
N ARG A 122 -12.17 -1.27 8.18
CA ARG A 122 -11.11 -0.96 9.14
C ARG A 122 -9.73 -0.95 8.49
N ILE A 123 -8.81 -0.17 9.04
CA ILE A 123 -7.39 -0.17 8.65
C ILE A 123 -6.55 -0.53 9.88
N LEU A 124 -5.62 -1.46 9.71
CA LEU A 124 -4.68 -1.85 10.76
C LEU A 124 -3.58 -0.78 10.88
N ARG A 125 -3.09 -0.53 12.09
CA ARG A 125 -2.02 0.46 12.31
C ARG A 125 -0.77 0.12 11.49
N GLY A 126 -0.42 -1.16 11.35
CA GLY A 126 0.68 -1.63 10.53
C GLY A 126 0.56 -1.26 9.05
N GLU A 127 -0.66 -1.28 8.49
CA GLU A 127 -0.90 -0.89 7.10
C GLU A 127 -0.69 0.62 6.91
N ALA A 128 -1.21 1.44 7.82
CA ALA A 128 -1.02 2.89 7.79
C ALA A 128 0.45 3.28 8.00
N MET A 129 1.14 2.65 8.95
CA MET A 129 2.55 2.91 9.24
C MET A 129 3.44 2.59 8.04
N ILE A 130 3.30 1.41 7.43
CA ILE A 130 4.11 1.04 6.27
C ILE A 130 3.82 1.97 5.08
N ALA A 131 2.57 2.38 4.86
CA ALA A 131 2.25 3.35 3.81
C ALA A 131 2.97 4.69 4.04
N LEU A 132 2.91 5.24 5.26
CA LEU A 132 3.59 6.50 5.63
C LEU A 132 5.11 6.41 5.46
N GLU A 133 5.71 5.31 5.91
CA GLU A 133 7.15 5.08 5.81
C GLU A 133 7.62 5.01 4.35
N LEU A 134 6.91 4.25 3.50
CA LEU A 134 7.25 4.10 2.08
C LEU A 134 7.03 5.41 1.30
N SER A 135 5.91 6.10 1.51
CA SER A 135 5.68 7.43 0.91
C SER A 135 6.75 8.42 1.35
N GLY A 136 7.07 8.44 2.64
CA GLY A 136 8.09 9.32 3.20
C GLY A 136 9.48 9.01 2.69
N ALA A 137 9.82 7.73 2.50
CA ALA A 137 11.09 7.31 1.90
C ALA A 137 11.21 7.78 0.45
N GLN A 138 10.15 7.63 -0.35
CA GLN A 138 10.16 8.07 -1.74
C GLN A 138 10.32 9.56 -1.92
N LEU A 139 9.63 10.37 -1.10
CA LEU A 139 9.76 11.82 -1.15
C LEU A 139 11.12 12.32 -0.62
N ARG A 140 12.00 11.44 -0.12
CA ARG A 140 13.39 11.79 0.18
C ARG A 140 14.34 11.65 -1.00
N LEU A 141 13.98 10.87 -2.02
CA LEU A 141 14.86 10.63 -3.16
C LEU A 141 14.93 11.86 -4.06
N SER A 142 16.15 12.23 -4.46
CA SER A 142 16.42 13.38 -5.33
C SER A 142 15.83 13.20 -6.73
N SER A 143 15.69 11.94 -7.19
CA SER A 143 15.03 11.61 -8.45
C SER A 143 13.56 12.03 -8.48
N PHE A 144 12.92 12.21 -7.32
CA PHE A 144 11.50 12.52 -7.21
C PHE A 144 11.22 13.93 -6.67
N MET A 145 12.15 14.88 -6.85
CA MET A 145 12.00 16.27 -6.41
C MET A 145 10.82 17.01 -7.06
N GLY A 146 10.41 16.61 -8.28
CA GLY A 146 9.28 17.21 -9.00
C GLY A 146 7.91 16.65 -8.59
N HIS A 147 7.85 15.67 -7.69
CA HIS A 147 6.61 15.06 -7.26
C HIS A 147 6.17 15.62 -5.91
N MET A 148 4.87 15.71 -5.66
CA MET A 148 4.30 16.04 -4.36
C MET A 148 3.74 14.78 -3.69
N ILE A 149 3.27 13.82 -4.47
CA ILE A 149 2.68 12.58 -3.97
C ILE A 149 3.63 11.40 -4.25
N ALA A 150 3.77 10.50 -3.28
CA ALA A 150 4.38 9.19 -3.47
C ALA A 150 3.35 8.08 -3.17
N PRO A 151 2.61 7.61 -4.19
CA PRO A 151 1.57 6.61 -4.00
C PRO A 151 2.14 5.25 -3.61
N VAL A 152 1.44 4.54 -2.73
CA VAL A 152 1.79 3.20 -2.28
C VAL A 152 0.64 2.25 -2.57
N LEU A 153 0.91 1.11 -3.20
CA LEU A 153 -0.03 0.00 -3.30
C LEU A 153 0.43 -1.13 -2.38
N LEU A 154 -0.31 -1.35 -1.31
CA LEU A 154 -0.06 -2.44 -0.37
C LEU A 154 -0.86 -3.69 -0.77
N PHE A 155 -0.20 -4.84 -0.74
CA PHE A 155 -0.80 -6.16 -0.73
C PHE A 155 -0.72 -6.65 0.71
N SER A 156 -1.79 -6.40 1.46
CA SER A 156 -1.84 -6.66 2.90
C SER A 156 -2.44 -8.03 3.16
N PHE A 157 -1.67 -8.90 3.83
CA PHE A 157 -2.09 -10.24 4.25
C PHE A 157 -2.28 -10.25 5.77
N MET A 158 -3.37 -10.85 6.24
CA MET A 158 -3.76 -10.84 7.67
C MET A 158 -4.61 -12.05 8.04
N GLY A 159 -4.96 -12.16 9.32
CA GLY A 159 -5.81 -13.21 9.86
C GLY A 159 -7.32 -12.93 9.72
N PRO A 160 -8.17 -13.98 9.79
CA PRO A 160 -7.92 -15.31 9.22
C PRO A 160 -7.39 -15.17 7.78
N GLN A 161 -6.82 -16.22 7.16
CA GLN A 161 -6.12 -16.18 5.85
C GLN A 161 -6.84 -15.33 4.78
N HIS A 162 -6.63 -14.03 4.83
CA HIS A 162 -7.33 -12.99 4.08
C HIS A 162 -6.28 -12.01 3.56
N ALA A 163 -6.62 -11.34 2.47
CA ALA A 163 -5.79 -10.24 2.00
C ALA A 163 -6.63 -9.14 1.38
N ARG A 164 -6.02 -7.96 1.19
CA ARG A 164 -6.62 -6.85 0.46
C ARG A 164 -5.55 -6.01 -0.23
N LEU A 165 -6.00 -5.24 -1.21
CA LEU A 165 -5.20 -4.18 -1.80
C LEU A 165 -5.56 -2.86 -1.12
N ILE A 166 -4.55 -2.04 -0.88
CA ILE A 166 -4.75 -0.68 -0.35
C ILE A 166 -3.94 0.28 -1.20
N GLU A 167 -4.62 1.19 -1.89
CA GLU A 167 -3.98 2.35 -2.48
C GLU A 167 -3.91 3.45 -1.44
N ALA A 168 -2.70 3.89 -1.11
CA ALA A 168 -2.43 4.90 -0.11
C ALA A 168 -1.65 6.09 -0.69
N TYR A 169 -2.00 7.29 -0.24
CA TYR A 169 -1.27 8.51 -0.59
C TYR A 169 -1.53 9.60 0.45
N PHE A 170 -0.60 10.53 0.60
CA PHE A 170 -0.76 11.69 1.46
C PHE A 170 -1.23 12.89 0.64
N ASP A 171 -2.38 13.46 0.99
CA ASP A 171 -2.98 14.60 0.27
C ASP A 171 -2.42 15.96 0.74
N GLY A 172 -1.46 15.95 1.67
CA GLY A 172 -0.88 17.14 2.29
C GLY A 172 -1.45 17.47 3.66
N THR A 173 -2.62 16.92 3.99
CA THR A 173 -3.26 17.07 5.31
C THR A 173 -3.50 15.72 5.97
N SER A 174 -3.92 14.72 5.21
CA SER A 174 -4.32 13.41 5.67
C SER A 174 -3.69 12.29 4.85
N LEU A 175 -3.44 11.16 5.50
CA LEU A 175 -3.17 9.91 4.79
C LEU A 175 -4.50 9.37 4.28
N VAL A 176 -4.67 9.33 2.96
CA VAL A 176 -5.80 8.68 2.33
C VAL A 176 -5.45 7.20 2.15
N MET A 177 -6.24 6.33 2.76
CA MET A 177 -6.14 4.87 2.67
C MET A 177 -7.37 4.36 1.92
N ARG A 178 -7.14 3.72 0.77
CA ARG A 178 -8.23 3.20 -0.08
C ARG A 178 -8.19 1.68 -0.15
N PRO A 179 -8.76 0.96 0.85
CA PRO A 179 -8.79 -0.49 0.83
C PRO A 179 -9.87 -1.03 -0.11
N THR A 180 -9.59 -2.18 -0.72
CA THR A 180 -10.65 -3.09 -1.19
C THR A 180 -11.33 -3.76 -0.01
N ASN A 181 -12.45 -4.44 -0.25
CA ASN A 181 -12.90 -5.48 0.67
C ASN A 181 -11.85 -6.59 0.80
N LEU A 182 -11.94 -7.34 1.90
CA LEU A 182 -11.11 -8.51 2.14
C LEU A 182 -11.47 -9.62 1.15
N PHE A 183 -10.41 -10.20 0.59
CA PHE A 183 -10.48 -11.42 -0.17
C PHE A 183 -10.18 -12.60 0.76
N ASP A 184 -11.02 -13.62 0.70
CA ASP A 184 -10.85 -14.84 1.47
C ASP A 184 -9.92 -15.81 0.72
N PHE A 185 -8.78 -16.14 1.33
CA PHE A 185 -7.79 -17.07 0.79
C PHE A 185 -7.73 -18.40 1.57
N ARG A 186 -8.71 -18.68 2.44
CA ARG A 186 -8.80 -19.98 3.14
C ARG A 186 -9.00 -21.14 2.18
N THR A 187 -9.57 -20.86 1.00
CA THR A 187 -9.62 -21.76 -0.14
C THR A 187 -8.91 -21.14 -1.33
N LYS A 188 -8.39 -21.97 -2.25
CA LYS A 188 -7.76 -21.48 -3.48
C LYS A 188 -8.83 -20.85 -4.37
N ASP A 189 -8.65 -19.57 -4.70
CA ASP A 189 -9.40 -18.87 -5.73
C ASP A 189 -8.44 -18.33 -6.80
N GLU A 190 -8.46 -18.97 -7.97
CA GLU A 190 -7.59 -18.58 -9.08
C GLU A 190 -7.93 -17.23 -9.69
N ALA A 191 -9.20 -16.81 -9.66
CA ALA A 191 -9.61 -15.52 -10.20
C ALA A 191 -9.09 -14.39 -9.32
N VAL A 192 -9.16 -14.55 -7.99
CA VAL A 192 -8.59 -13.62 -7.02
C VAL A 192 -7.06 -13.61 -7.12
N LEU A 193 -6.40 -14.78 -7.22
CA LEU A 193 -4.95 -14.85 -7.40
C LEU A 193 -4.49 -14.15 -8.70
N LYS A 194 -5.20 -14.36 -9.82
CA LYS A 194 -4.96 -13.65 -11.07
C LYS A 194 -5.13 -12.14 -10.89
N THR A 195 -6.17 -11.70 -10.17
CA THR A 195 -6.39 -10.28 -9.86
C THR A 195 -5.20 -9.70 -9.10
N PHE A 196 -4.74 -10.36 -8.02
CA PHE A 196 -3.58 -9.92 -7.26
C PHE A 196 -2.32 -9.82 -8.14
N ALA A 197 -2.08 -10.83 -8.98
CA ALA A 197 -0.96 -10.82 -9.92
C ALA A 197 -1.06 -9.66 -10.92
N GLN A 198 -2.25 -9.40 -11.48
CA GLN A 198 -2.46 -8.27 -12.41
C GLN A 198 -2.08 -6.94 -11.75
N TRP A 199 -2.53 -6.71 -10.52
CA TRP A 199 -2.20 -5.49 -9.79
C TRP A 199 -0.72 -5.45 -9.36
N HIS A 200 -0.12 -6.59 -9.01
CA HIS A 200 1.28 -6.67 -8.63
C HIS A 200 2.20 -6.32 -9.80
N PHE A 201 1.94 -6.89 -10.98
CA PHE A 201 2.72 -6.64 -12.20
C PHE A 201 2.25 -5.40 -13.01
N GLY A 202 1.19 -4.75 -12.55
CA GLY A 202 0.61 -3.58 -13.19
C GLY A 202 1.48 -2.32 -13.16
N GLY A 203 1.09 -1.29 -13.91
CA GLY A 203 1.87 -0.07 -14.08
C GLY A 203 1.44 1.11 -13.18
N PRO A 204 2.25 2.16 -13.11
CA PRO A 204 1.87 3.42 -12.47
C PRO A 204 0.91 4.21 -13.39
N LYS A 205 0.08 5.05 -12.79
CA LYS A 205 -0.71 6.10 -13.47
C LYS A 205 -0.95 7.28 -12.52
N GLY A 206 -1.71 8.26 -13.00
CA GLY A 206 -2.10 9.43 -12.22
C GLY A 206 -0.99 10.47 -12.16
N ASP A 207 -1.38 11.74 -12.00
CA ASP A 207 -0.45 12.84 -11.77
C ASP A 207 -0.02 12.84 -10.30
N THR A 208 1.28 12.93 -10.07
CA THR A 208 1.90 12.95 -8.75
C THR A 208 2.67 14.24 -8.49
N THR A 209 2.62 15.20 -9.43
CA THR A 209 3.33 16.49 -9.36
C THR A 209 2.57 17.54 -8.57
N ALA A 210 1.26 17.37 -8.40
CA ALA A 210 0.39 18.20 -7.58
C ALA A 210 -0.38 17.35 -6.53
N LEU A 211 -0.90 18.02 -5.50
CA LEU A 211 -1.78 17.39 -4.52
C LEU A 211 -3.20 17.22 -5.09
N LEU A 212 -3.94 16.23 -4.59
CA LEU A 212 -5.34 15.95 -4.94
C LEU A 212 -6.32 16.66 -4.01
#